data_AF-Q49MU9-F1
#
_entry.id   AF-Q49MU9-F1
#
_cell.length_a   1.000
_cell.length_b   1.000
_cell.length_c   1.000
_cell.angle_alpha   90.00
_cell.angle_beta   90.00
_cell.angle_gamma   90.00
#
_symmetry.space_group_name_H-M   'P 1'
#
loop_
_entity.id
_entity.type
_entity.pdbx_description
1 polymer ?
#
loop_
_entity_poly.entity_id
_entity_poly.type
_entity_poly.pdbx_seq_one_letter_code
_entity_poly.pdbx_strand_id
1 'polypeptide(L)' 'CKVCGDKASGYHYGVISCEGCKGFFRRSIQKQIEYKCLRDGKCLVIRLNRNRCQYCRFRKCLAAGM' A
#
# COMPACT_ATOMS: atom_id res chain seq x y z
N CYS A 1 -1.52 -6.98 8.47
CA CYS A 1 -1.53 -5.74 7.66
C CYS A 1 -2.66 -5.84 6.65
N LYS A 2 -3.71 -5.00 6.76
CA LYS A 2 -4.89 -5.10 5.88
C LYS A 2 -4.59 -4.84 4.39
N VAL A 3 -3.44 -4.23 4.07
CA VAL A 3 -3.04 -3.96 2.68
C VAL A 3 -2.37 -5.18 2.01
N CYS A 4 -1.32 -5.74 2.61
CA CYS A 4 -0.49 -6.77 1.96
C CYS A 4 -0.45 -8.13 2.68
N GLY A 5 -1.20 -8.30 3.78
CA GLY A 5 -1.23 -9.55 4.55
C GLY A 5 -0.03 -9.81 5.46
N ASP A 6 1.02 -8.97 5.41
CA ASP A 6 2.19 -9.10 6.29
C ASP A 6 1.87 -8.84 7.77
N LYS A 7 2.76 -9.26 8.69
CA LYS A 7 2.61 -9.02 10.13
C LYS A 7 2.49 -7.51 10.39
N ALA A 8 1.41 -7.10 11.06
CA ALA A 8 1.19 -5.70 11.39
C ALA A 8 2.03 -5.30 12.60
N SER A 9 2.44 -4.03 12.63
CA SER A 9 3.12 -3.42 13.78
C SER A 9 2.18 -2.55 14.63
N GLY A 10 0.97 -2.28 14.14
CA GLY A 10 -0.04 -1.49 14.84
C GLY A 10 -0.97 -0.77 13.87
N TYR A 11 -1.68 0.23 14.38
CA TYR A 11 -2.47 1.16 13.59
C TYR A 11 -1.57 2.26 13.02
N HIS A 12 -1.62 2.46 11.71
CA HIS A 12 -0.95 3.58 11.04
C HIS A 12 -1.92 4.19 10.05
N TYR A 13 -2.14 5.50 10.14
CA TYR A 13 -3.11 6.21 9.30
C TYR A 13 -4.49 5.52 9.34
N GLY A 14 -5.04 5.28 10.53
CA GLY A 14 -6.38 4.67 10.68
C GLY A 14 -6.48 3.15 10.43
N VAL A 15 -5.45 2.49 9.89
CA VAL A 15 -5.53 1.07 9.48
C VAL A 15 -4.44 0.21 10.14
N ILE A 16 -4.82 -1.00 10.58
CA ILE A 16 -3.86 -2.03 11.01
C ILE A 16 -2.93 -2.40 9.86
N SER A 17 -1.67 -1.97 9.94
CA SER A 17 -0.72 -2.12 8.85
C SER A 17 0.71 -2.46 9.31
N CYS A 18 1.56 -2.83 8.36
CA CYS A 18 2.97 -3.11 8.62
C CYS A 18 3.82 -1.87 8.33
N GLU A 19 5.01 -1.79 8.90
CA GLU A 19 5.96 -0.67 8.68
C GLU A 19 6.24 -0.42 7.20
N GLY A 20 6.27 -1.48 6.37
CA GLY A 20 6.47 -1.35 4.94
C GLY A 20 5.33 -0.61 4.23
N CYS A 21 4.07 -0.83 4.60
CA CYS A 21 2.92 -0.13 3.99
C CYS A 21 2.73 1.26 4.59
N LYS A 22 2.95 1.43 5.89
CA LYS A 22 3.03 2.74 6.55
C LYS A 22 4.03 3.67 5.86
N GLY A 23 5.29 3.23 5.73
CA GLY A 23 6.34 4.03 5.12
C GLY A 23 6.12 4.30 3.63
N PHE A 24 5.54 3.34 2.91
CA PHE A 24 5.13 3.53 1.52
C PHE A 24 4.06 4.64 1.41
N PHE A 25 2.97 4.50 2.16
CA PHE A 25 1.86 5.45 2.14
C PHE A 25 2.30 6.88 2.50
N ARG A 26 3.10 7.03 3.57
CA ARG A 26 3.68 8.31 3.98
C ARG A 26 4.43 8.99 2.83
N ARG A 27 5.31 8.26 2.14
CA ARG A 27 6.11 8.82 1.04
C ARG A 27 5.24 9.18 -0.16
N SER A 28 4.23 8.37 -0.47
CA SER A 28 3.31 8.62 -1.58
C SER A 28 2.53 9.91 -1.39
N ILE A 29 2.01 10.17 -0.18
CA ILE A 29 1.27 11.40 0.15
C ILE A 29 2.22 12.61 0.23
N GLN A 30 3.34 12.51 0.95
CA GLN A 30 4.25 13.65 1.13
C GLN A 30 4.86 14.15 -0.18
N LYS A 31 5.14 13.25 -1.11
CA LYS A 31 5.73 13.59 -2.42
C LYS A 31 4.67 13.75 -3.52
N GLN A 32 3.38 13.60 -3.21
CA GLN A 32 2.27 13.64 -4.17
C GLN A 32 2.56 12.79 -5.42
N ILE A 33 3.05 11.56 -5.23
CA ILE A 33 3.49 10.73 -6.35
C ILE A 33 2.28 10.12 -7.05
N GLU A 34 2.13 10.43 -8.33
CA GLU A 34 1.19 9.74 -9.20
C GLU A 34 1.82 8.45 -9.74
N TYR A 35 1.27 7.32 -9.31
CA TYR A 35 1.65 6.02 -9.84
C TYR A 35 0.80 5.64 -11.05
N LYS A 36 1.37 4.89 -11.99
CA LYS A 36 0.64 4.25 -13.09
C LYS A 36 0.75 2.73 -12.99
N CYS A 37 -0.33 2.02 -13.30
CA CYS A 37 -0.28 0.57 -13.47
C CYS A 37 0.13 0.24 -14.90
N LEU A 38 1.00 -0.75 -15.08
CA LEU A 38 1.37 -1.28 -16.40
C LEU A 38 0.50 -2.48 -16.82
N ARG A 39 -0.58 -2.73 -16.08
CA ARG A 39 -1.55 -3.82 -16.27
C ARG A 39 -2.95 -3.24 -16.01
N ASP A 40 -3.94 -4.07 -15.71
CA ASP A 40 -5.36 -3.67 -15.58
C ASP A 40 -5.73 -2.96 -14.27
N GLY A 41 -4.74 -2.44 -13.52
CA GLY A 41 -5.01 -1.84 -12.20
C GLY A 41 -5.55 -2.84 -11.16
N LYS A 42 -5.48 -4.15 -11.39
CA LYS A 42 -6.00 -5.20 -10.48
C LYS A 42 -4.89 -6.11 -9.93
N CYS A 43 -3.68 -5.58 -9.80
CA CYS A 43 -2.54 -6.37 -9.32
C CYS A 43 -2.79 -6.89 -7.90
N LEU A 44 -2.57 -8.18 -7.67
CA LEU A 44 -2.59 -8.76 -6.33
C LEU A 44 -1.45 -8.16 -5.49
N VAL A 45 -1.80 -7.58 -4.35
CA VAL A 45 -0.85 -6.97 -3.39
C VAL A 45 -0.74 -7.88 -2.17
N ILE A 46 0.34 -8.66 -2.09
CA ILE A 46 0.72 -9.52 -0.97
C ILE A 46 2.17 -9.24 -0.53
N ARG A 47 2.58 -9.74 0.64
CA ARG A 47 3.93 -9.54 1.21
C ARG A 47 5.06 -9.73 0.18
N LEU A 48 4.99 -10.81 -0.61
CA LEU A 48 6.03 -11.20 -1.58
C LEU A 48 6.11 -10.27 -2.81
N ASN A 49 5.00 -9.65 -3.22
CA ASN A 49 4.92 -8.95 -4.50
C ASN A 49 4.42 -7.49 -4.40
N ARG A 50 4.20 -6.97 -3.19
CA ARG A 50 3.66 -5.62 -2.94
C ARG A 50 4.44 -4.49 -3.61
N ASN A 51 5.71 -4.70 -3.95
CA ASN A 51 6.53 -3.71 -4.65
C ASN A 51 6.41 -3.77 -6.18
N ARG A 52 5.80 -4.83 -6.77
CA ARG A 52 5.68 -4.99 -8.23
C ARG A 52 4.80 -3.94 -8.89
N CYS A 53 3.80 -3.40 -8.17
CA CYS A 53 2.95 -2.34 -8.69
C CYS A 53 2.59 -1.36 -7.59
N GLN A 54 3.24 -0.20 -7.61
CA GLN A 54 3.02 0.87 -6.64
C GLN A 54 1.61 1.47 -6.75
N TYR A 55 1.07 1.61 -7.97
CA TYR A 55 -0.30 2.07 -8.18
C TYR A 55 -1.33 1.21 -7.44
N CYS A 56 -1.32 -0.10 -7.68
CA CYS A 56 -2.31 -1.00 -7.04
C CYS A 56 -2.10 -1.07 -5.52
N ARG A 57 -0.85 -0.97 -5.07
CA ARG A 57 -0.54 -0.91 -3.63
C ARG A 57 -1.11 0.35 -3.00
N PHE A 58 -0.90 1.52 -3.60
CA PHE A 58 -1.37 2.80 -3.08
C PHE A 58 -2.90 2.86 -3.10
N ARG A 59 -3.53 2.45 -4.20
CA ARG A 59 -4.99 2.34 -4.28
C ARG A 59 -5.56 1.40 -3.20
N LYS A 60 -4.88 0.29 -2.91
CA LYS A 60 -5.30 -0.63 -1.85
C LYS A 60 -5.11 -0.05 -0.43
N CYS A 61 -4.11 0.81 -0.22
CA CYS A 61 -4.00 1.58 1.02
C CYS A 61 -5.23 2.48 1.21
N LEU A 62 -5.56 3.30 0.20
CA LEU A 62 -6.72 4.18 0.23
C LEU A 62 -8.03 3.40 0.44
N ALA A 63 -8.24 2.32 -0.32
CA ALA A 63 -9.42 1.48 -0.19
C ALA A 63 -9.54 0.77 1.18
N ALA A 64 -8.43 0.59 1.90
CA ALA A 64 -8.43 0.05 3.25
C ALA A 64 -8.73 1.11 4.33
N GLY A 65 -8.77 2.40 3.96
CA GLY A 65 -9.01 3.53 4.85
C GLY A 65 -7.74 4.21 5.39
N MET A 66 -6.61 4.12 4.69
CA MET A 66 -5.39 4.88 5.01
C MET A 66 -5.43 6.31 4.51
#